data_AF-A0A6N9TDF4-F1
#
_entry.id   AF-A0A6N9TDF4-F1
#
_cell.length_a   1.000
_cell.length_b   1.000
_cell.length_c   1.000
_cell.angle_alpha   90.00
_cell.angle_beta   90.00
_cell.angle_gamma   90.00
#
_symmetry.space_group_name_H-M   'P 1'
#
loop_
_entity.id
_entity.type
_entity.pdbx_description
1 polymer ?
#
loop_
_entity_poly.entity_id
_entity_poly.type
_entity_poly.pdbx_seq_one_letter_code
_entity_poly.pdbx_strand_id
1 'polypeptide(L)'
;MRGNPSHRPFDIEIFQNCILVTLRGHWGMGTNITYLGELSDALQSRKGKPFHLFVDMRSWSSTKTETVIRIKDSIQLDRRNQLSELWLEDDTTDANHIAQRYLENQHFTFSRTNDVTTFLSDVDKRVEPSVMAYVTSWIDTATPR
;
A
#
# COMPACT_ATOMS: atom_id res chain seq x y z
N MET A 1 30.61 -5.18 -7.29
CA MET A 1 29.41 -6.01 -7.52
C MET A 1 28.21 -5.22 -7.00
N ARG A 2 27.40 -4.64 -7.87
CA ARG A 2 26.17 -3.93 -7.49
C ARG A 2 25.07 -4.99 -7.38
N GLY A 3 24.60 -5.26 -6.17
CA GLY A 3 23.48 -6.19 -5.96
C GLY A 3 22.26 -5.69 -6.71
N ASN A 4 21.61 -6.58 -7.47
CA ASN A 4 20.25 -6.37 -7.95
C ASN A 4 19.36 -6.00 -6.74
N PRO A 5 18.48 -5.00 -6.85
CA PRO A 5 17.46 -4.82 -5.82
C PRO A 5 16.68 -6.14 -5.78
N SER A 6 16.58 -6.71 -4.59
CA SER A 6 15.85 -7.94 -4.33
C SER A 6 14.48 -7.91 -5.00
N HIS A 7 14.15 -8.94 -5.81
CA HIS A 7 12.82 -9.18 -6.39
C HIS A 7 11.80 -9.54 -5.29
N ARG A 8 11.71 -8.75 -4.22
CA ARG A 8 10.68 -8.96 -3.20
C ARG A 8 9.33 -8.57 -3.82
N PRO A 9 8.29 -9.39 -3.65
CA PRO A 9 6.97 -9.11 -4.20
C PRO A 9 6.32 -7.88 -3.56
N PHE A 10 6.76 -7.50 -2.36
CA PHE A 10 6.38 -6.26 -1.71
C PHE A 10 7.53 -5.68 -0.87
N ASP A 11 7.36 -4.41 -0.49
CA ASP A 11 8.16 -3.73 0.52
C ASP A 11 7.24 -2.83 1.37
N ILE A 12 7.55 -2.71 2.66
CA ILE A 12 6.81 -1.87 3.61
C ILE A 12 7.81 -0.99 4.37
N GLU A 13 7.73 0.31 4.14
CA GLU A 13 8.56 1.31 4.78
C GLU A 13 7.74 2.17 5.73
N ILE A 14 8.30 2.50 6.90
CA ILE A 14 7.69 3.46 7.83
C ILE A 14 8.57 4.70 7.87
N PHE A 15 8.03 5.83 7.44
CA PHE A 15 8.69 7.12 7.50
C PHE A 15 7.79 8.14 8.20
N GLN A 16 8.22 8.60 9.37
CA GLN A 16 7.45 9.51 10.23
C GLN A 16 6.02 9.03 10.48
N ASN A 17 4.99 9.73 9.98
CA ASN A 17 3.58 9.37 10.10
C ASN A 17 3.03 8.60 8.89
N CYS A 18 3.90 8.14 8.00
CA CYS A 18 3.50 7.41 6.80
C CYS A 18 3.95 5.96 6.85
N ILE A 19 3.09 5.10 6.33
CA ILE A 19 3.42 3.73 5.94
C ILE A 19 3.38 3.72 4.41
N LEU A 20 4.51 3.37 3.78
CA LEU A 20 4.67 3.32 2.34
C LEU A 20 4.76 1.85 1.93
N VAL A 21 3.91 1.45 0.98
CA VAL A 21 3.78 0.06 0.59
C VAL A 21 4.00 -0.06 -0.91
N THR A 22 4.98 -0.85 -1.30
CA THR A 22 5.24 -1.18 -2.71
C THR A 22 4.76 -2.59 -2.98
N LEU A 23 3.87 -2.80 -3.96
CA LEU A 23 3.38 -4.12 -4.36
C LEU A 23 3.74 -4.39 -5.82
N ARG A 24 4.33 -5.56 -6.12
CA ARG A 24 4.77 -5.92 -7.48
C ARG A 24 4.47 -7.37 -7.83
N GLY A 25 4.15 -7.60 -9.10
CA GLY A 25 4.03 -8.94 -9.69
C GLY A 25 2.73 -9.66 -9.37
N HIS A 26 2.66 -10.94 -9.75
CA HIS A 26 1.49 -11.79 -9.53
C HIS A 26 1.60 -12.57 -8.23
N TRP A 27 0.67 -12.35 -7.31
CA TRP A 27 0.70 -12.94 -5.99
C TRP A 27 -0.21 -14.15 -5.85
N GLY A 28 0.38 -15.24 -5.39
CA GLY A 28 -0.33 -16.37 -4.81
C GLY A 28 -0.70 -16.14 -3.34
N MET A 29 -1.34 -17.14 -2.74
CA MET A 29 -1.84 -17.06 -1.37
C MET A 29 -0.73 -16.88 -0.32
N GLY A 30 0.41 -17.56 -0.50
CA GLY A 30 1.54 -17.44 0.43
C GLY A 30 2.05 -16.01 0.55
N THR A 31 2.29 -15.34 -0.58
CA THR A 31 2.72 -13.94 -0.63
C THR A 31 1.72 -12.99 0.02
N ASN A 32 0.42 -13.22 -0.20
CA ASN A 32 -0.63 -12.42 0.43
C ASN A 32 -0.61 -12.56 1.96
N ILE A 33 -0.45 -13.78 2.49
CA ILE A 33 -0.41 -14.01 3.94
C ILE A 33 0.83 -13.35 4.54
N THR A 34 1.99 -13.50 3.92
CA THR A 34 3.24 -12.86 4.40
C THR A 34 3.09 -11.34 4.41
N TYR A 35 2.57 -10.75 3.33
CA TYR A 35 2.32 -9.31 3.25
C TYR A 35 1.37 -8.82 4.36
N LEU A 36 0.25 -9.50 4.58
CA LEU A 36 -0.72 -9.11 5.59
C LEU A 36 -0.15 -9.23 7.02
N GLY A 37 0.72 -10.23 7.26
CA GLY A 37 1.48 -10.34 8.50
C GLY A 37 2.40 -9.15 8.73
N GLU A 38 3.25 -8.83 7.74
CA GLU A 38 4.19 -7.70 7.85
C GLU A 38 3.47 -6.35 7.93
N LEU A 39 2.35 -6.18 7.24
CA LEU A 39 1.51 -4.98 7.37
C LEU A 39 0.89 -4.88 8.77
N SER A 40 0.40 -5.99 9.33
CA SER A 40 -0.10 -6.03 10.71
C SER A 40 0.97 -5.58 11.71
N ASP A 41 2.19 -6.09 11.57
CA ASP A 41 3.32 -5.71 12.42
C ASP A 41 3.68 -4.22 12.26
N ALA A 42 3.70 -3.71 11.02
CA ALA A 42 3.92 -2.30 10.73
C ALA A 42 2.85 -1.40 11.39
N LEU A 43 1.57 -1.79 11.32
CA LEU A 43 0.47 -1.10 11.97
C LEU A 43 0.61 -1.11 13.49
N GLN A 44 0.96 -2.25 14.09
CA GLN A 44 1.16 -2.37 15.54
C GLN A 44 2.35 -1.52 16.02
N SER A 45 3.41 -1.40 15.22
CA SER A 45 4.59 -0.59 15.54
C SER A 45 4.26 0.90 15.73
N ARG A 46 3.14 1.38 15.15
CA ARG A 46 2.62 2.74 15.32
C ARG A 46 2.19 3.04 16.75
N LYS A 47 1.91 2.03 17.57
CA LYS A 47 1.46 2.17 18.98
C LYS A 47 0.31 3.18 19.13
N GLY A 48 -0.66 3.11 18.21
CA GLY A 48 -1.83 3.97 18.19
C GLY A 48 -1.62 5.38 17.63
N LYS A 49 -0.42 5.74 17.15
CA LYS A 49 -0.17 7.05 16.53
C LYS A 49 -0.88 7.16 15.18
N PRO A 50 -1.55 8.28 14.88
CA PRO A 50 -2.20 8.50 13.59
C PRO A 50 -1.25 8.35 12.40
N PHE A 51 -1.72 7.83 11.27
CA PHE A 51 -0.87 7.61 10.10
C PHE A 51 -1.59 7.69 8.75
N HIS A 52 -0.82 7.96 7.71
CA HIS A 52 -1.24 7.81 6.31
C HIS A 52 -0.67 6.52 5.73
N LEU A 53 -1.45 5.85 4.89
CA LEU A 53 -1.00 4.69 4.13
C LEU A 53 -0.95 5.04 2.64
N PHE A 54 0.24 4.95 2.06
CA PHE A 54 0.45 5.18 0.63
C PHE A 54 0.87 3.89 -0.02
N VAL A 55 0.17 3.49 -1.07
CA VAL A 55 0.36 2.20 -1.72
C VAL A 55 0.68 2.42 -3.18
N ASP A 56 1.87 2.02 -3.62
CA ASP A 56 2.19 1.87 -5.02
C ASP A 56 1.99 0.40 -5.41
N MET A 57 0.93 0.14 -6.16
CA MET A 57 0.54 -1.20 -6.60
C MET A 57 0.53 -1.34 -8.13
N ARG A 58 1.29 -0.50 -8.82
CA ARG A 58 1.55 -0.67 -10.25
C ARG A 58 2.13 -2.07 -10.51
N SER A 59 1.65 -2.73 -11.55
CA SER A 59 2.05 -4.08 -11.98
C SER A 59 1.76 -5.19 -10.95
N TRP A 60 0.94 -4.91 -9.94
CA TRP A 60 0.48 -5.90 -8.97
C TRP A 60 -0.80 -6.57 -9.44
N SER A 61 -0.87 -7.89 -9.32
CA SER A 61 -2.09 -8.67 -9.50
C SER A 61 -2.11 -9.83 -8.50
N SER A 62 -3.30 -10.40 -8.24
CA SER A 62 -3.41 -11.58 -7.38
C SER A 62 -4.39 -12.59 -7.94
N THR A 63 -4.19 -13.87 -7.59
CA THR A 63 -5.11 -14.93 -7.99
C THR A 63 -6.46 -14.74 -7.30
N LYS A 64 -7.53 -14.58 -8.09
CA LYS A 64 -8.91 -14.44 -7.62
C LYS A 64 -9.54 -15.81 -7.40
N THR A 65 -9.45 -16.34 -6.19
CA THR A 65 -10.23 -17.52 -5.77
C THR A 65 -11.01 -17.18 -4.51
N GLU A 66 -12.24 -17.70 -4.39
CA GLU A 66 -13.11 -17.44 -3.23
C GLU A 66 -12.44 -17.83 -1.90
N THR A 67 -11.64 -18.89 -1.90
CA THR A 67 -10.85 -19.32 -0.73
C THR A 67 -9.85 -18.26 -0.27
N VAL A 68 -9.15 -17.62 -1.22
CA VAL A 68 -8.20 -16.55 -0.91
C VAL A 68 -8.93 -15.33 -0.34
N ILE A 69 -10.11 -15.01 -0.87
CA ILE A 69 -10.94 -13.90 -0.39
C ILE A 69 -11.39 -14.15 1.06
N ARG A 70 -11.92 -15.35 1.37
CA ARG A 70 -12.39 -15.70 2.72
C ARG A 70 -11.28 -15.67 3.77
N ILE A 71 -10.07 -16.11 3.41
CA ILE A 71 -8.94 -16.12 4.35
C ILE A 71 -8.42 -14.70 4.58
N LYS A 72 -8.38 -13.86 3.55
CA LYS A 72 -8.10 -12.42 3.72
C LYS A 72 -9.12 -11.75 4.64
N ASP A 73 -10.40 -12.10 4.53
CA ASP A 73 -11.48 -11.54 5.37
C ASP A 73 -11.35 -11.87 6.85
N SER A 74 -10.71 -13.00 7.17
CA SER A 74 -10.45 -13.38 8.56
C SER A 74 -9.34 -12.56 9.22
N ILE A 75 -8.49 -11.89 8.43
CA ILE A 75 -7.37 -11.09 8.95
C ILE A 75 -7.88 -9.67 9.25
N GLN A 76 -8.04 -9.39 10.54
CA GLN A 76 -8.46 -8.07 11.02
C GLN A 76 -7.21 -7.20 11.27
N LEU A 77 -6.98 -6.21 10.41
CA LEU A 77 -5.92 -5.22 10.61
C LEU A 77 -6.43 -4.09 11.53
N ASP A 78 -5.63 -3.68 12.52
CA ASP A 78 -5.99 -2.52 13.36
C ASP A 78 -5.73 -1.21 12.61
N ARG A 79 -6.79 -0.65 12.03
CA ARG A 79 -6.75 0.60 11.24
C ARG A 79 -7.40 1.78 11.94
N ARG A 80 -7.68 1.68 13.24
CA ARG A 80 -8.46 2.69 14.00
C ARG A 80 -7.85 4.09 14.00
N ASN A 81 -6.52 4.18 13.83
CA ASN A 81 -5.78 5.45 13.80
C ASN A 81 -5.32 5.82 12.38
N GLN A 82 -5.84 5.15 11.36
CA GLN A 82 -5.55 5.51 9.98
C GLN A 82 -6.28 6.81 9.62
N LEU A 83 -5.55 7.79 9.08
CA LEU A 83 -6.10 9.08 8.65
C LEU A 83 -6.55 9.03 7.20
N SER A 84 -5.71 8.44 6.33
CA SER A 84 -6.06 8.26 4.93
C SER A 84 -5.28 7.14 4.25
N GLU A 85 -5.78 6.76 3.09
CA GLU A 85 -5.18 5.78 2.19
C GLU A 85 -5.21 6.32 0.76
N LEU A 86 -4.09 6.21 0.07
CA LEU A 86 -3.98 6.59 -1.33
C LEU A 86 -3.27 5.49 -2.12
N TRP A 87 -3.92 5.02 -3.17
CA TRP A 87 -3.39 3.98 -4.06
C TRP A 87 -2.94 4.59 -5.39
N LEU A 88 -1.72 4.25 -5.80
CA LEU A 88 -1.20 4.44 -7.14
C LEU A 88 -1.28 3.10 -7.89
N GLU A 89 -2.06 3.08 -8.95
CA GLU A 89 -2.37 1.90 -9.75
C GLU A 89 -1.87 2.08 -11.19
N ASP A 90 -1.88 1.01 -11.99
CA ASP A 90 -1.79 1.09 -13.45
C ASP A 90 -2.90 0.28 -14.11
N ASP A 91 -2.94 0.27 -15.44
CA ASP A 91 -3.97 -0.43 -16.23
C ASP A 91 -3.96 -1.95 -16.04
N THR A 92 -2.88 -2.51 -15.48
CA THR A 92 -2.75 -3.95 -15.19
C THR A 92 -3.13 -4.31 -13.75
N THR A 93 -3.30 -3.30 -12.89
CA THR A 93 -3.68 -3.47 -11.50
C THR A 93 -5.16 -3.84 -11.38
N ASP A 94 -5.44 -5.07 -10.94
CA ASP A 94 -6.80 -5.55 -10.71
C ASP A 94 -7.21 -5.42 -9.23
N ALA A 95 -7.36 -4.18 -8.76
CA ALA A 95 -7.67 -3.87 -7.36
C ALA A 95 -9.16 -3.63 -7.08
N ASN A 96 -10.03 -3.63 -8.11
CA ASN A 96 -11.45 -3.28 -7.98
C ASN A 96 -12.19 -4.11 -6.93
N HIS A 97 -11.93 -5.43 -6.92
CA HIS A 97 -12.54 -6.36 -5.98
C HIS A 97 -12.15 -6.11 -4.51
N ILE A 98 -11.03 -5.41 -4.26
CA ILE A 98 -10.58 -5.02 -2.93
C ILE A 98 -11.05 -3.60 -2.61
N ALA A 99 -10.93 -2.67 -3.57
CA ALA A 99 -11.31 -1.27 -3.41
C ALA A 99 -12.78 -1.10 -2.97
N GLN A 100 -13.68 -1.93 -3.51
CA GLN A 100 -15.11 -1.87 -3.18
C GLN A 100 -15.38 -1.98 -1.67
N ARG A 101 -14.59 -2.78 -0.96
CA ARG A 101 -14.74 -2.99 0.50
C ARG A 101 -14.32 -1.79 1.33
N TYR A 102 -13.39 -0.99 0.82
CA TYR A 102 -12.92 0.22 1.51
C TYR A 102 -13.86 1.41 1.30
N LEU A 103 -14.59 1.45 0.18
CA LEU A 103 -15.55 2.50 -0.14
C LEU A 103 -16.82 2.44 0.74
N GLU A 104 -17.17 1.28 1.27
CA GLU A 104 -18.43 1.08 1.98
C GLU A 104 -18.34 1.28 3.51
N ASN A 105 -17.17 1.07 4.14
CA ASN A 105 -17.10 0.84 5.60
C ASN A 105 -15.85 1.36 6.32
N GLN A 106 -15.30 2.53 5.99
CA GLN A 106 -14.08 3.02 6.64
C GLN A 106 -14.19 4.42 7.25
N HIS A 107 -13.52 4.61 8.39
CA HIS A 107 -13.44 5.88 9.12
C HIS A 107 -12.34 6.82 8.60
N PHE A 108 -11.63 6.44 7.54
CA PHE A 108 -10.52 7.21 6.96
C PHE A 108 -10.80 7.60 5.51
N THR A 109 -10.09 8.60 5.01
CA THR A 109 -10.23 9.03 3.61
C THR A 109 -9.54 8.05 2.67
N PHE A 110 -10.29 7.43 1.76
CA PHE A 110 -9.77 6.55 0.72
C PHE A 110 -9.79 7.23 -0.65
N SER A 111 -8.71 7.04 -1.43
CA SER A 111 -8.56 7.59 -2.78
C SER A 111 -7.64 6.70 -3.62
N ARG A 112 -7.81 6.70 -4.94
CA ARG A 112 -6.97 5.95 -5.88
C ARG A 112 -6.78 6.75 -7.17
N THR A 113 -5.62 6.60 -7.79
CA THR A 113 -5.28 7.25 -9.06
C THR A 113 -4.31 6.37 -9.85
N ASN A 114 -4.31 6.52 -11.17
CA ASN A 114 -3.31 5.93 -12.07
C ASN A 114 -2.28 6.95 -12.58
N ASP A 115 -2.37 8.20 -12.12
CA ASP A 115 -1.47 9.28 -12.48
C ASP A 115 -0.55 9.64 -11.31
N VAL A 116 0.76 9.56 -11.55
CA VAL A 116 1.80 9.87 -10.55
C VAL A 116 1.75 11.33 -10.11
N THR A 117 1.45 12.25 -11.03
CA THR A 117 1.39 13.69 -10.69
C THR A 117 0.26 13.97 -9.71
N THR A 118 -0.92 13.40 -9.99
CA THR A 118 -2.11 13.47 -9.13
C THR A 118 -1.83 12.81 -7.79
N PHE A 119 -1.16 11.65 -7.79
CA PHE A 119 -0.77 10.95 -6.56
C PHE A 119 0.11 11.84 -5.67
N LEU A 120 1.19 12.38 -6.23
CA LEU A 120 2.12 13.23 -5.50
C LEU A 120 1.45 14.52 -5.02
N SER A 121 0.56 15.12 -5.82
CA SER A 121 -0.22 16.29 -5.41
C SER A 121 -1.15 16.00 -4.22
N ASP A 122 -1.75 14.81 -4.17
CA ASP A 122 -2.61 14.42 -3.07
C ASP A 122 -1.84 14.03 -1.81
N VAL A 123 -0.63 13.49 -1.95
CA VAL A 123 0.30 13.27 -0.83
C VAL A 123 0.72 14.60 -0.22
N ASP A 124 1.12 15.57 -1.05
CA ASP A 124 1.61 16.90 -0.61
C ASP A 124 0.58 17.64 0.27
N LYS A 125 -0.73 17.47 -0.01
CA LYS A 125 -1.82 18.01 0.81
C LYS A 125 -1.97 17.36 2.20
N ARG A 126 -1.34 16.21 2.43
CA ARG A 126 -1.54 15.36 3.62
C ARG A 126 -0.31 15.31 4.53
N VAL A 127 0.87 15.65 4.03
CA VAL A 127 2.14 15.43 4.74
C VAL A 127 3.01 16.67 4.78
N GLU A 128 3.92 16.70 5.74
CA GLU A 128 4.93 17.76 5.86
C GLU A 128 5.96 17.69 4.71
N PRO A 129 6.59 18.81 4.32
CA PRO A 129 7.55 18.84 3.21
C PRO A 129 8.71 17.83 3.32
N SER A 130 9.17 17.55 4.53
CA SER A 130 10.23 16.54 4.77
C SER A 130 9.79 15.12 4.43
N VAL A 131 8.51 14.81 4.63
CA VAL A 131 7.89 13.52 4.25
C VAL A 131 7.65 13.50 2.75
N MET A 132 7.20 14.61 2.16
CA MET A 132 6.95 14.70 0.72
C MET A 132 8.22 14.41 -0.10
N ALA A 133 9.37 14.95 0.34
CA ALA A 133 10.65 14.65 -0.30
C ALA A 133 10.99 13.16 -0.28
N TYR A 134 10.72 12.48 0.84
CA TYR A 134 10.92 11.04 0.97
C TYR A 134 9.97 10.25 0.06
N VAL A 135 8.67 10.59 0.05
CA VAL A 135 7.66 9.92 -0.78
C VAL A 135 7.98 10.06 -2.26
N THR A 136 8.44 11.24 -2.69
CA THR A 136 8.86 11.47 -4.09
C THR A 136 10.02 10.54 -4.46
N SER A 137 11.06 10.49 -3.63
CA SER A 137 12.18 9.58 -3.84
C SER A 137 11.76 8.12 -3.83
N TRP A 138 10.80 7.74 -2.99
CA TRP A 138 10.25 6.39 -2.91
C TRP A 138 9.50 5.99 -4.18
N ILE A 139 8.68 6.88 -4.76
CA ILE A 139 8.00 6.60 -6.04
C ILE A 139 9.01 6.41 -7.19
N ASP A 140 10.07 7.23 -7.22
CA ASP A 140 11.10 7.12 -8.25
C ASP A 140 11.88 5.80 -8.16
N THR A 141 12.17 5.31 -6.95
CA THR A 141 12.84 4.02 -6.75
C THR A 141 11.90 2.83 -6.94
N ALA A 142 10.63 2.98 -6.59
CA ALA A 142 9.62 1.94 -6.72
C ALA A 142 9.22 1.69 -8.18
N THR A 143 9.36 2.68 -9.07
CA THR A 143 8.94 2.57 -10.47
C THR A 143 9.60 1.37 -11.17
N PRO A 144 8.81 0.42 -11.71
CA PRO A 144 9.35 -0.71 -12.47
C PRO A 144 10.19 -0.19 -13.63
N ARG A 145 11.43 -0.70 -13.78
CA ARG A 145 12.29 -0.42 -14.94
C ARG A 145 11.95 -1.30 -16.12
#